data_AF-A0A523DL92-F1
#
_entry.id   AF-A0A523DL92-F1
#
_cell.length_a   1.000
_cell.length_b   1.000
_cell.length_c   1.000
_cell.angle_alpha   90.00
_cell.angle_beta   90.00
_cell.angle_gamma   90.00
#
_symmetry.space_group_name_H-M   'P 1'
#
loop_
_entity.id
_entity.type
_entity.pdbx_description
1 polymer ?
#
loop_
_entity_poly.entity_id
_entity_poly.type
_entity_poly.pdbx_seq_one_letter_code
_entity_poly.pdbx_strand_id
1 'polypeptide(L)'
;MSGPWRRLAELDPLDLVLRLTLLDLVLRPVGDWALRFPILGLAAAGLLLPAFLRRRELWAALALLTGIRVVFDWPLSDNHAYLLCYWCLAIALSRFARDGGRVLAINGRWLIALVFGFATLWKLLSPDFADATFFRATLLLDPRFEGFTRLVGGLSIEQIDAARGALERHADGGWLAPVAATRPSARFEILARATTLWTVTIEAAVTIAFCWPKDRGPSRLRDPLLIAFCVTTYAVATVDGFGSLLIAMGLAQCAAEQTRTRVAYLATYALILFYREVDWIERLANLVDRT
;
A
#
# COMPACT_ATOMS: atom_id res chain seq x y z
N MET A 1 31.60 -12.09 7.51
CA MET A 1 30.22 -12.01 8.03
C MET A 1 29.43 -13.22 7.53
N SER A 2 29.38 -14.28 8.34
CA SER A 2 28.60 -15.50 8.08
C SER A 2 27.26 -15.39 8.81
N GLY A 3 26.18 -15.16 8.06
CA GLY A 3 24.83 -15.07 8.61
C GLY A 3 23.79 -15.22 7.50
N PRO A 4 22.49 -15.35 7.85
CA PRO A 4 21.39 -15.50 6.88
C PRO A 4 21.37 -14.39 5.81
N TRP A 5 21.92 -13.22 6.13
CA TRP A 5 22.12 -12.09 5.23
C TRP A 5 23.00 -12.36 4.01
N ARG A 6 23.94 -13.32 4.09
CA ARG A 6 24.83 -13.66 2.96
C ARG A 6 24.07 -14.41 1.86
N ARG A 7 23.14 -15.30 2.23
CA ARG A 7 22.27 -16.00 1.28
C ARG A 7 21.32 -15.06 0.56
N LEU A 8 20.83 -14.01 1.24
CA LEU A 8 20.04 -12.95 0.58
C LEU A 8 20.87 -12.11 -0.38
N ALA A 9 22.16 -11.89 -0.08
CA ALA A 9 23.07 -11.19 -0.98
C ALA A 9 23.32 -11.99 -2.27
N GLU A 10 23.33 -13.32 -2.18
CA GLU A 10 23.53 -14.27 -3.29
C GLU A 10 22.29 -14.44 -4.18
N LEU A 11 21.09 -14.05 -3.73
CA LEU A 11 19.89 -14.07 -4.56
C LEU A 11 19.94 -12.97 -5.61
N ASP A 12 19.63 -13.35 -6.85
CA ASP A 12 19.40 -12.40 -7.95
C ASP A 12 18.26 -11.42 -7.55
N PRO A 13 18.53 -10.11 -7.47
CA PRO A 13 17.53 -9.10 -7.14
C PRO A 13 16.27 -9.21 -8.01
N LEU A 14 16.44 -9.54 -9.30
CA LEU A 14 15.32 -9.70 -10.21
C LEU A 14 14.43 -10.87 -9.78
N ASP A 15 15.00 -12.03 -9.48
CA ASP A 15 14.22 -13.19 -9.04
C ASP A 15 13.48 -12.90 -7.73
N LEU A 16 14.08 -12.13 -6.83
CA LEU A 16 13.44 -11.73 -5.59
C LEU A 16 12.21 -10.86 -5.85
N VAL A 17 12.31 -9.87 -6.75
CA VAL A 17 11.19 -9.02 -7.18
C VAL A 17 10.05 -9.84 -7.80
N LEU A 18 10.40 -10.75 -8.71
CA LEU A 18 9.44 -11.61 -9.39
C LEU A 18 8.72 -12.52 -8.39
N ARG A 19 9.46 -13.19 -7.50
CA ARG A 19 8.90 -14.05 -6.45
C ARG A 19 8.03 -13.27 -5.48
N LEU A 20 8.45 -12.07 -5.07
CA LEU A 20 7.66 -11.24 -4.17
C LEU A 20 6.33 -10.82 -4.81
N THR A 21 6.36 -10.49 -6.09
CA THR A 21 5.14 -10.14 -6.86
C THR A 21 4.20 -11.35 -7.00
N LEU A 22 4.73 -12.55 -7.28
CA LEU A 22 3.90 -13.76 -7.34
C LEU A 22 3.37 -14.18 -5.97
N LEU A 23 4.18 -14.04 -4.92
CA LEU A 23 3.75 -14.29 -3.54
C LEU A 23 2.57 -13.37 -3.20
N ASP A 24 2.62 -12.12 -3.63
CA ASP A 24 1.52 -11.18 -3.45
C ASP A 24 0.22 -11.64 -4.10
N LEU A 25 0.30 -12.11 -5.35
CA LEU A 25 -0.83 -12.66 -6.10
C LEU A 25 -1.40 -13.95 -5.48
N VAL A 26 -0.58 -14.73 -4.77
CA VAL A 26 -1.04 -15.93 -4.04
C VAL A 26 -1.72 -15.55 -2.73
N LEU A 27 -1.13 -14.61 -1.99
CA LEU A 27 -1.61 -14.23 -0.66
C LEU A 27 -2.85 -13.34 -0.69
N ARG A 28 -3.28 -12.88 -1.87
CA ARG A 28 -4.37 -11.91 -2.01
C ARG A 28 -5.43 -12.34 -3.00
N PRO A 29 -6.72 -12.14 -2.67
CA PRO A 29 -7.77 -12.28 -3.66
C PRO A 29 -7.64 -11.19 -4.73
N VAL A 30 -7.59 -11.61 -5.98
CA VAL A 30 -7.61 -10.72 -7.15
C VAL A 30 -8.81 -11.10 -8.01
N GLY A 31 -9.81 -10.22 -8.05
CA GLY A 31 -11.06 -10.45 -8.76
C GLY A 31 -11.95 -11.50 -8.10
N ASP A 32 -13.01 -11.86 -8.81
CA ASP A 32 -13.95 -12.92 -8.41
C ASP A 32 -13.33 -14.32 -8.55
N TRP A 33 -14.10 -15.37 -8.26
CA TRP A 33 -13.61 -16.75 -8.33
C TRP A 33 -13.10 -17.14 -9.74
N ALA A 34 -13.73 -16.62 -10.79
CA ALA A 34 -13.44 -16.97 -12.18
C ALA A 34 -12.10 -16.39 -12.64
N LEU A 35 -11.77 -15.17 -12.20
CA LEU A 35 -10.46 -14.57 -12.44
C LEU A 35 -9.40 -15.02 -11.43
N ARG A 36 -9.79 -15.22 -10.17
CA ARG A 36 -8.87 -15.61 -9.11
C ARG A 36 -8.26 -16.99 -9.35
N PHE A 37 -9.04 -17.97 -9.79
CA PHE A 37 -8.55 -19.32 -10.03
C PHE A 37 -7.36 -19.37 -11.02
N PRO A 38 -7.44 -18.81 -12.24
CA PRO A 38 -6.31 -18.80 -13.16
C PRO A 38 -5.15 -17.93 -12.68
N ILE A 39 -5.39 -16.79 -12.02
CA ILE A 39 -4.33 -15.95 -11.44
C ILE A 39 -3.53 -16.75 -10.39
N LEU A 40 -4.24 -17.42 -9.47
CA LEU A 40 -3.63 -18.22 -8.43
C LEU A 40 -2.84 -19.40 -9.01
N GLY A 41 -3.41 -20.10 -10.01
CA GLY A 41 -2.74 -21.21 -10.68
C GLY A 41 -1.43 -20.77 -11.37
N LEU A 42 -1.46 -19.65 -12.08
CA LEU A 42 -0.28 -19.07 -12.72
C LEU A 42 0.76 -18.60 -11.70
N ALA A 43 0.34 -17.91 -10.64
CA ALA A 43 1.25 -17.41 -9.62
C ALA A 43 1.91 -18.56 -8.84
N ALA A 44 1.14 -19.59 -8.46
CA ALA A 44 1.66 -20.81 -7.84
C ALA A 44 2.63 -21.55 -8.77
N ALA A 45 2.28 -21.72 -10.05
CA ALA A 45 3.17 -22.34 -11.03
C ALA A 45 4.49 -21.58 -11.18
N GLY A 46 4.45 -20.24 -11.25
CA GLY A 46 5.65 -19.41 -11.33
C GLY A 46 6.54 -19.46 -10.08
N LEU A 47 5.96 -19.66 -8.89
CA LEU A 47 6.71 -19.84 -7.64
C LEU A 47 7.33 -21.23 -7.51
N LEU A 48 6.58 -22.27 -7.88
CA LEU A 48 6.98 -23.67 -7.74
C LEU A 48 7.95 -24.11 -8.84
N LEU A 49 7.85 -23.53 -10.03
CA LEU A 49 8.65 -23.90 -11.20
C LEU A 49 9.61 -22.76 -11.57
N PRO A 50 10.90 -22.83 -11.21
CA PRO A 50 11.88 -21.77 -11.50
C PRO A 50 11.97 -21.40 -12.98
N ALA A 51 11.75 -22.38 -13.87
CA ALA A 51 11.73 -22.18 -15.30
C ALA A 51 10.60 -21.25 -15.78
N PHE A 52 9.49 -21.15 -15.03
CA PHE A 52 8.34 -20.32 -15.38
C PHE A 52 8.49 -18.88 -14.87
N LEU A 53 9.18 -18.67 -13.75
CA LEU A 53 9.34 -17.37 -13.11
C LEU A 53 9.79 -16.27 -14.08
N ARG A 54 10.72 -16.58 -15.00
CA ARG A 54 11.30 -15.62 -15.94
C ARG A 54 10.61 -15.59 -17.32
N ARG A 55 9.57 -16.41 -17.54
CA ARG A 55 8.86 -16.49 -18.82
C ARG A 55 7.97 -15.28 -19.02
N ARG A 56 8.12 -14.62 -20.17
CA ARG A 56 7.28 -13.47 -20.54
C ARG A 56 5.80 -13.86 -20.65
N GLU A 57 5.50 -15.09 -21.06
CA GLU A 57 4.13 -15.55 -21.27
C GLU A 57 3.35 -15.60 -19.95
N LEU A 58 4.01 -16.01 -18.85
CA LEU A 58 3.44 -15.99 -17.51
C LEU A 58 3.01 -14.58 -17.12
N TRP A 59 3.92 -13.62 -17.25
CA TRP A 59 3.67 -12.23 -16.85
C TRP A 59 2.67 -11.53 -17.76
N ALA A 60 2.68 -11.83 -19.07
CA ALA A 60 1.68 -11.32 -20.00
C ALA A 60 0.27 -11.85 -19.68
N ALA A 61 0.15 -13.14 -19.33
CA ALA A 61 -1.11 -13.73 -18.89
C ALA A 61 -1.60 -13.10 -17.58
N LEU A 62 -0.71 -12.90 -16.60
CA LEU A 62 -1.05 -12.22 -15.35
C LEU A 62 -1.46 -10.76 -15.58
N ALA A 63 -0.77 -10.03 -16.46
CA ALA A 63 -1.14 -8.66 -16.84
C ALA A 63 -2.52 -8.61 -17.51
N LEU A 64 -2.81 -9.55 -18.40
CA LEU A 64 -4.12 -9.64 -19.05
C LEU A 64 -5.23 -9.93 -18.04
N LEU A 65 -5.06 -10.93 -17.16
CA LEU A 65 -6.08 -11.31 -16.18
C LEU A 65 -6.32 -10.21 -15.14
N THR A 66 -5.26 -9.57 -14.66
CA THR A 66 -5.37 -8.41 -13.75
C THR A 66 -5.98 -7.19 -14.45
N GLY A 67 -5.74 -7.01 -15.75
CA GLY A 67 -6.40 -5.99 -16.57
C GLY A 67 -7.88 -6.27 -16.80
N ILE A 68 -8.27 -7.53 -17.04
CA ILE A 68 -9.69 -7.93 -17.16
C ILE A 68 -10.44 -7.62 -15.86
N ARG A 69 -9.82 -7.90 -14.69
CA ARG A 69 -10.38 -7.49 -13.38
C ARG A 69 -10.69 -6.00 -13.37
N VAL A 70 -9.72 -5.16 -13.74
CA VAL A 70 -9.89 -3.70 -13.75
C VAL A 70 -11.06 -3.27 -14.64
N VAL A 71 -11.24 -3.90 -15.78
CA VAL A 71 -12.34 -3.60 -16.70
C VAL A 71 -13.70 -4.00 -16.10
N PHE A 72 -13.80 -5.17 -15.46
CA PHE A 72 -15.05 -5.63 -14.85
C PHE A 72 -15.44 -4.86 -13.58
N ASP A 73 -14.44 -4.47 -12.79
CA ASP A 73 -14.64 -3.70 -11.57
C ASP A 73 -14.73 -2.18 -11.85
N TRP A 74 -14.70 -1.73 -13.11
CA TRP A 74 -14.74 -0.31 -13.46
C TRP A 74 -16.10 0.34 -13.10
N PRO A 75 -16.13 1.57 -12.53
CA PRO A 75 -15.01 2.44 -12.13
C PRO A 75 -14.55 2.23 -10.67
N LEU A 76 -15.05 1.21 -9.99
CA LEU A 76 -14.93 1.00 -8.54
C LEU A 76 -13.65 0.24 -8.13
N SER A 77 -12.79 -0.12 -9.08
CA SER A 77 -11.49 -0.72 -8.78
C SER A 77 -10.65 0.17 -7.87
N ASP A 78 -10.08 -0.43 -6.83
CA ASP A 78 -9.08 0.24 -6.00
C ASP A 78 -7.81 0.57 -6.81
N ASN A 79 -7.14 1.67 -6.44
CA ASN A 79 -5.91 2.14 -7.09
C ASN A 79 -4.83 1.05 -7.24
N HIS A 80 -4.73 0.14 -6.29
CA HIS A 80 -3.73 -0.93 -6.30
C HIS A 80 -4.02 -2.01 -7.36
N ALA A 81 -5.26 -2.17 -7.83
CA ALA A 81 -5.60 -3.09 -8.92
C ALA A 81 -5.04 -2.60 -10.27
N TYR A 82 -5.19 -1.30 -10.56
CA TYR A 82 -4.57 -0.67 -11.73
C TYR A 82 -3.04 -0.78 -11.67
N LEU A 83 -2.46 -0.46 -10.51
CA LEU A 83 -1.01 -0.54 -10.31
C LEU A 83 -0.47 -1.96 -10.51
N LEU A 84 -1.17 -2.97 -10.00
CA LEU A 84 -0.81 -4.38 -10.18
C LEU A 84 -0.80 -4.75 -11.67
N CYS A 85 -1.83 -4.37 -12.43
CA CYS A 85 -1.90 -4.60 -13.87
C CYS A 85 -0.70 -3.96 -14.59
N TYR A 86 -0.43 -2.68 -14.34
CA TYR A 86 0.72 -1.99 -14.91
C TYR A 86 2.05 -2.62 -14.51
N TRP A 87 2.17 -3.11 -13.27
CA TRP A 87 3.38 -3.75 -12.79
C TRP A 87 3.62 -5.11 -13.46
N CYS A 88 2.60 -5.97 -13.57
CA CYS A 88 2.69 -7.22 -14.31
C CYS A 88 3.04 -6.98 -15.79
N LEU A 89 2.46 -5.94 -16.40
CA LEU A 89 2.78 -5.53 -17.76
C LEU A 89 4.23 -5.06 -17.88
N ALA A 90 4.72 -4.23 -16.95
CA ALA A 90 6.11 -3.79 -16.92
C ALA A 90 7.09 -4.97 -16.79
N ILE A 91 6.75 -5.98 -15.97
CA ILE A 91 7.54 -7.21 -15.87
C ILE A 91 7.55 -7.93 -17.22
N ALA A 92 6.39 -8.16 -17.84
CA ALA A 92 6.29 -8.85 -19.13
C ALA A 92 7.12 -8.14 -20.21
N LEU A 93 6.99 -6.82 -20.32
CA LEU A 93 7.71 -6.00 -21.30
C LEU A 93 9.21 -5.96 -21.02
N SER A 94 9.63 -5.96 -19.76
CA SER A 94 11.06 -5.99 -19.40
C SER A 94 11.79 -7.21 -19.96
N ARG A 95 11.07 -8.32 -20.19
CA ARG A 95 11.64 -9.55 -20.74
C ARG A 95 11.98 -9.47 -22.23
N PHE A 96 11.49 -8.47 -22.95
CA PHE A 96 11.88 -8.20 -24.34
C PHE A 96 13.17 -7.36 -24.43
N ALA A 97 13.56 -6.71 -23.33
CA ALA A 97 14.73 -5.84 -23.32
C ALA A 97 16.03 -6.64 -23.08
N ARG A 98 17.12 -6.16 -23.68
CA ARG A 98 18.48 -6.71 -23.44
C ARG A 98 18.88 -6.60 -21.96
N ASP A 99 18.52 -5.48 -21.33
CA ASP A 99 18.72 -5.23 -19.90
C ASP A 99 17.36 -5.09 -19.21
N GLY A 100 16.69 -6.23 -19.05
CA GLY A 100 15.35 -6.28 -18.44
C GLY A 100 15.33 -5.78 -16.99
N GLY A 101 16.40 -6.00 -16.23
CA GLY A 101 16.50 -5.50 -14.85
C GLY A 101 16.44 -3.97 -14.80
N ARG A 102 17.23 -3.30 -15.65
CA ARG A 102 17.17 -1.83 -15.77
C ARG A 102 15.83 -1.31 -16.25
N VAL A 103 15.22 -1.95 -17.26
CA VAL A 103 13.89 -1.55 -17.75
C VAL A 103 12.85 -1.68 -16.64
N LEU A 104 12.87 -2.77 -15.89
CA LEU A 104 11.96 -2.97 -14.77
C LEU A 104 12.17 -1.94 -13.66
N ALA A 105 13.43 -1.64 -13.31
CA ALA A 105 13.78 -0.60 -12.34
C ALA A 105 13.24 0.78 -12.74
N ILE A 106 13.37 1.15 -14.02
CA ILE A 106 12.86 2.43 -14.55
C ILE A 106 11.34 2.48 -14.47
N ASN A 107 10.65 1.41 -14.87
CA ASN A 107 9.20 1.33 -14.79
C ASN A 107 8.71 1.38 -13.35
N GLY A 108 9.31 0.61 -12.43
CA GLY A 108 8.97 0.65 -11.01
C GLY A 108 9.16 2.03 -10.41
N ARG A 109 10.25 2.73 -10.76
CA ARG A 109 10.49 4.11 -10.33
C ARG A 109 9.36 5.06 -10.76
N TRP A 110 8.97 5.00 -12.03
CA TRP A 110 7.94 5.89 -12.57
C TRP A 110 6.55 5.53 -12.08
N LEU A 111 6.22 4.25 -11.93
CA LEU A 111 4.94 3.83 -11.36
C LEU A 111 4.78 4.34 -9.93
N ILE A 112 5.83 4.24 -9.10
CA ILE A 112 5.85 4.85 -7.75
C ILE A 112 5.68 6.37 -7.86
N ALA A 113 6.49 7.05 -8.67
CA ALA A 113 6.43 8.51 -8.80
C ALA A 113 5.03 9.00 -9.21
N LEU A 114 4.41 8.34 -10.19
CA LEU A 114 3.11 8.72 -10.74
C LEU A 114 1.98 8.43 -9.76
N VAL A 115 1.97 7.26 -9.10
CA VAL A 115 0.89 6.94 -8.16
C VAL A 115 0.89 7.88 -6.96
N PHE A 116 2.07 8.19 -6.41
CA PHE A 116 2.19 9.16 -5.33
C PHE A 116 1.93 10.60 -5.80
N GLY A 117 2.36 10.94 -7.03
CA GLY A 117 2.15 12.27 -7.58
C GLY A 117 0.68 12.58 -7.82
N PHE A 118 -0.06 11.64 -8.39
CA PHE A 118 -1.51 11.77 -8.56
C PHE A 118 -2.24 11.75 -7.22
N ALA A 119 -1.84 10.89 -6.27
CA ALA A 119 -2.43 10.88 -4.93
C ALA A 119 -2.23 12.23 -4.21
N THR A 120 -1.02 12.79 -4.27
CA THR A 120 -0.70 14.10 -3.69
C THR A 120 -1.51 15.20 -4.36
N LEU A 121 -1.54 15.23 -5.69
CA LEU A 121 -2.27 16.25 -6.46
C LEU A 121 -3.77 16.22 -6.14
N TRP A 122 -4.38 15.03 -6.14
CA TRP A 122 -5.79 14.88 -5.80
C TRP A 122 -6.11 15.40 -4.39
N LYS A 123 -5.25 15.10 -3.40
CA LYS A 123 -5.41 15.60 -2.02
C LYS A 123 -5.29 17.12 -1.93
N LEU A 124 -4.35 17.72 -2.65
CA LEU A 124 -4.17 19.17 -2.66
C LEU A 124 -5.31 19.91 -3.36
N LEU A 125 -5.95 19.28 -4.34
CA LEU A 125 -7.08 19.86 -5.08
C LEU A 125 -8.45 19.61 -4.42
N SER A 126 -8.53 18.74 -3.41
CA SER A 126 -9.78 18.37 -2.75
C SER A 126 -9.99 19.22 -1.49
N PRO A 127 -10.99 20.13 -1.45
CA PRO A 127 -11.24 21.00 -0.29
C PRO A 127 -11.44 20.22 1.01
N ASP A 128 -12.21 19.12 0.96
CA ASP A 128 -12.51 18.27 2.12
C ASP A 128 -11.27 17.54 2.65
N PHE A 129 -10.25 17.36 1.81
CA PHE A 129 -8.97 16.82 2.28
C PHE A 129 -8.16 17.91 2.96
N ALA A 130 -8.10 19.10 2.36
CA ALA A 130 -7.31 20.24 2.84
C ALA A 130 -7.76 20.76 4.21
N ASP A 131 -9.07 20.76 4.49
CA ASP A 131 -9.62 21.19 5.78
C ASP A 131 -9.70 20.06 6.85
N ALA A 132 -9.20 18.87 6.49
CA ALA A 132 -9.23 17.62 7.25
C ALA A 132 -10.60 16.94 7.42
N THR A 133 -11.65 17.39 6.73
CA THR A 133 -12.98 16.76 6.76
C THR A 133 -12.93 15.31 6.32
N PHE A 134 -12.13 14.98 5.30
CA PHE A 134 -11.88 13.62 4.85
C PHE A 134 -11.38 12.71 5.98
N PHE A 135 -10.38 13.15 6.75
CA PHE A 135 -9.85 12.34 7.84
C PHE A 135 -10.73 12.34 9.09
N ARG A 136 -11.51 13.40 9.35
CA ARG A 136 -12.56 13.34 10.38
C ARG A 136 -13.57 12.24 10.07
N ALA A 137 -14.05 12.18 8.83
CA ALA A 137 -14.96 11.15 8.38
C ALA A 137 -14.29 9.77 8.41
N THR A 138 -13.09 9.64 7.83
CA THR A 138 -12.36 8.37 7.75
C THR A 138 -12.07 7.77 9.14
N LEU A 139 -11.58 8.58 10.09
CA LEU A 139 -11.25 8.13 11.45
C LEU A 139 -12.48 7.63 12.23
N LEU A 140 -13.67 8.13 11.92
CA LEU A 140 -14.93 7.72 12.57
C LEU A 140 -15.60 6.55 11.85
N LEU A 141 -15.58 6.55 10.52
CA LEU A 141 -16.42 5.68 9.71
C LEU A 141 -15.69 4.43 9.21
N ASP A 142 -14.38 4.49 9.04
CA ASP A 142 -13.61 3.35 8.56
C ASP A 142 -13.19 2.45 9.75
N PRO A 143 -13.66 1.19 9.82
CA PRO A 143 -13.33 0.30 10.93
C PRO A 143 -11.83 0.07 11.10
N ARG A 144 -11.03 0.18 10.02
CA ARG A 144 -9.58 -0.02 10.08
C ARG A 144 -8.87 1.03 10.94
N PHE A 145 -9.47 2.22 11.07
CA PHE A 145 -8.91 3.31 11.86
C PHE A 145 -9.40 3.32 13.31
N GLU A 146 -10.39 2.49 13.67
CA GLU A 146 -11.09 2.56 14.96
C GLU A 146 -10.15 2.47 16.15
N GLY A 147 -9.31 1.42 16.21
CA GLY A 147 -8.35 1.27 17.31
C GLY A 147 -7.38 2.45 17.40
N PHE A 148 -6.99 3.04 16.26
CA PHE A 148 -6.08 4.19 16.23
C PHE A 148 -6.77 5.46 16.70
N THR A 149 -8.03 5.65 16.29
CA THR A 149 -8.91 6.73 16.74
C THR A 149 -9.16 6.65 18.24
N ARG A 150 -9.38 5.45 18.79
CA ARG A 150 -9.52 5.23 20.24
C ARG A 150 -8.23 5.57 20.98
N LEU A 151 -7.12 4.94 20.57
CA LEU A 151 -5.82 5.05 21.24
C LEU A 151 -5.26 6.48 21.22
N VAL A 152 -5.31 7.17 20.08
CA VAL A 152 -4.67 8.47 19.88
C VAL A 152 -5.67 9.62 19.92
N GLY A 153 -6.84 9.43 19.32
CA GLY A 153 -7.91 10.44 19.30
C GLY A 153 -8.67 10.55 20.62
N GLY A 154 -8.58 9.53 21.48
CA GLY A 154 -9.20 9.51 22.80
C GLY A 154 -10.73 9.50 22.73
N LEU A 155 -11.29 8.85 21.71
CA LEU A 155 -12.73 8.61 21.61
C LEU A 155 -13.07 7.24 22.19
N SER A 156 -14.20 7.15 22.88
CA SER A 156 -14.74 5.86 23.32
C SER A 156 -15.46 5.15 22.18
N ILE A 157 -15.66 3.84 22.32
CA ILE A 157 -16.40 3.05 21.32
C ILE A 157 -17.83 3.58 21.16
N GLU A 158 -18.48 3.98 22.25
CA GLU A 158 -19.84 4.52 22.24
C GLU A 158 -19.93 5.83 21.45
N GLN A 159 -18.88 6.67 21.51
CA GLN A 159 -18.82 7.91 20.73
C GLN A 159 -18.66 7.63 19.23
N ILE A 160 -17.86 6.64 18.88
CA ILE A 160 -17.67 6.21 17.48
C ILE A 160 -18.96 5.60 16.93
N ASP A 161 -19.60 4.70 17.67
CA ASP A 161 -20.86 4.06 17.28
C ASP A 161 -22.01 5.05 17.17
N ALA A 162 -22.09 6.02 18.09
CA ALA A 162 -23.07 7.10 18.01
C ALA A 162 -22.88 7.96 16.76
N ALA A 163 -21.63 8.23 16.35
CA ALA A 163 -21.31 8.96 15.13
C ALA A 163 -21.67 8.16 13.87
N ARG A 164 -21.35 6.85 13.82
CA ARG A 164 -21.71 5.96 12.71
C ARG A 164 -23.22 5.84 12.56
N GLY A 165 -23.94 5.56 13.65
CA GLY A 165 -25.40 5.44 13.64
C GLY A 165 -26.12 6.76 13.31
N ALA A 166 -25.51 7.92 13.61
CA ALA A 166 -26.02 9.20 13.14
C ALA A 166 -25.92 9.34 11.62
N LEU A 167 -24.84 8.85 11.01
CA LEU A 167 -24.60 8.91 9.57
C LEU A 167 -25.51 7.94 8.79
N GLU A 168 -25.70 6.72 9.30
CA GLU A 168 -26.61 5.72 8.70
C GLU A 168 -28.04 6.25 8.62
N ARG A 169 -28.56 6.83 9.71
CA ARG A 169 -29.89 7.47 9.73
C ARG A 169 -30.03 8.64 8.76
N HIS A 170 -28.93 9.34 8.46
CA HIS A 170 -28.92 10.42 7.49
C HIS A 170 -28.99 9.89 6.04
N ALA A 171 -28.30 8.78 5.75
CA ALA A 171 -28.34 8.12 4.45
C ALA A 171 -29.73 7.58 4.09
N ASP A 172 -30.50 7.13 5.08
CA ASP A 172 -31.87 6.61 4.91
C ASP A 172 -32.96 7.70 4.81
N GLY A 173 -32.58 8.99 4.78
CA GLY A 173 -33.52 10.11 4.63
C GLY A 173 -34.34 10.45 5.89
N GLY A 174 -33.93 9.96 7.07
CA GLY A 174 -34.56 10.29 8.34
C GLY A 174 -34.34 11.76 8.74
N TRP A 175 -35.39 12.46 9.16
CA TRP A 175 -35.29 13.80 9.73
C TRP A 175 -34.48 13.76 11.03
N LEU A 176 -33.41 14.56 11.08
CA LEU A 176 -32.54 14.68 12.25
C LEU A 176 -33.29 15.36 13.41
N ALA A 177 -33.46 14.65 14.53
CA ALA A 177 -33.20 15.31 15.80
C ALA A 177 -31.71 15.70 15.79
N PRO A 178 -31.31 16.92 16.20
CA PRO A 178 -29.90 17.25 16.32
C PRO A 178 -29.31 16.25 17.30
N VAL A 179 -28.58 15.25 16.79
CA VAL A 179 -27.65 14.49 17.59
C VAL A 179 -26.82 15.56 18.25
N ALA A 180 -26.89 15.66 19.58
CA ALA A 180 -26.06 16.59 20.31
C ALA A 180 -24.65 16.28 19.83
N ALA A 181 -24.14 17.11 18.93
CA ALA A 181 -22.89 16.85 18.26
C ALA A 181 -21.87 16.98 19.37
N THR A 182 -21.52 15.85 19.98
CA THR A 182 -20.44 15.77 20.94
C THR A 182 -19.27 16.32 20.16
N ARG A 183 -18.92 17.57 20.48
CA ARG A 183 -17.82 18.27 19.82
C ARG A 183 -16.65 17.29 19.86
N PRO A 184 -16.07 16.94 18.71
CA PRO A 184 -14.95 16.03 18.71
C PRO A 184 -13.89 16.55 19.68
N SER A 185 -13.28 15.65 20.45
CA SER A 185 -12.28 16.05 21.43
C SER A 185 -11.18 16.85 20.75
N ALA A 186 -10.53 17.77 21.46
CA ALA A 186 -9.40 18.51 20.89
C ALA A 186 -8.29 17.56 20.40
N ARG A 187 -8.14 16.40 21.06
CA ARG A 187 -7.21 15.34 20.65
C ARG A 187 -7.59 14.73 19.31
N PHE A 188 -8.86 14.43 19.09
CA PHE A 188 -9.36 13.93 17.80
C PHE A 188 -9.15 14.94 16.66
N GLU A 189 -9.42 16.22 16.90
CA GLU A 189 -9.19 17.27 15.88
C GLU A 189 -7.72 17.42 15.52
N ILE A 190 -6.82 17.33 16.51
CA ILE A 190 -5.38 17.33 16.27
C ILE A 190 -4.99 16.08 15.47
N LEU A 191 -5.52 14.91 15.83
CA LEU A 191 -5.27 13.66 15.11
C LEU A 191 -5.66 13.78 13.64
N ALA A 192 -6.90 14.19 13.34
CA ALA A 192 -7.38 14.33 11.97
C ALA A 192 -6.47 15.25 11.14
N ARG A 193 -6.11 16.43 11.67
CA ARG A 193 -5.21 17.37 10.99
C ARG A 193 -3.79 16.83 10.82
N ALA A 194 -3.26 16.15 11.84
CA ALA A 194 -1.95 15.55 11.78
C ALA A 194 -1.89 14.43 10.73
N THR A 195 -2.91 13.58 10.65
CA THR A 195 -3.01 12.52 9.63
C THR A 195 -3.15 13.11 8.23
N THR A 196 -3.96 14.17 8.05
CA THR A 196 -4.03 14.94 6.80
C THR A 196 -2.66 15.42 6.37
N LEU A 197 -1.99 16.17 7.24
CA LEU A 197 -0.69 16.79 6.94
C LEU A 197 0.36 15.72 6.67
N TRP A 198 0.44 14.69 7.51
CA TRP A 198 1.39 13.58 7.36
C TRP A 198 1.23 12.94 5.98
N THR A 199 0.01 12.55 5.62
CA THR A 199 -0.28 11.81 4.38
C THR A 199 0.14 12.61 3.15
N VAL A 200 -0.26 13.88 3.05
CA VAL A 200 0.15 14.74 1.92
C VAL A 200 1.67 14.93 1.90
N THR A 201 2.28 15.15 3.06
CA THR A 201 3.72 15.42 3.16
C THR A 201 4.55 14.22 2.73
N ILE A 202 4.24 13.01 3.23
CA ILE A 202 5.01 11.82 2.92
C ILE A 202 4.83 11.42 1.45
N GLU A 203 3.61 11.53 0.91
CA GLU A 203 3.34 11.23 -0.50
C GLU A 203 4.05 12.22 -1.44
N ALA A 204 4.03 13.51 -1.11
CA ALA A 204 4.76 14.53 -1.85
C ALA A 204 6.27 14.28 -1.81
N ALA A 205 6.81 13.94 -0.63
CA ALA A 205 8.23 13.65 -0.46
C ALA A 205 8.67 12.42 -1.29
N VAL A 206 7.88 11.34 -1.28
CA VAL A 206 8.12 10.16 -2.12
C VAL A 206 8.06 10.56 -3.60
N THR A 207 7.04 11.28 -4.03
CA THR A 207 6.92 11.76 -5.43
C THR A 207 8.17 12.53 -5.86
N ILE A 208 8.59 13.52 -5.06
CA ILE A 208 9.76 14.35 -5.36
C ILE A 208 11.02 13.48 -5.46
N ALA A 209 11.25 12.59 -4.49
CA ALA A 209 12.44 11.73 -4.47
C ALA A 209 12.50 10.79 -5.69
N PHE A 210 11.36 10.23 -6.12
CA PHE A 210 11.29 9.31 -7.24
C PHE A 210 11.31 10.00 -8.61
N CYS A 211 10.78 11.22 -8.73
CA CYS A 211 10.92 12.06 -9.93
C CYS A 211 12.34 12.60 -10.12
N TRP A 212 13.08 12.84 -9.03
CA TRP A 212 14.39 13.46 -9.09
C TRP A 212 15.43 12.62 -9.85
N PRO A 213 16.39 13.21 -10.60
CA PRO A 213 17.46 12.47 -11.25
C PRO A 213 18.29 11.61 -10.28
N LYS A 214 18.73 10.44 -10.75
CA LYS A 214 19.53 9.49 -9.95
C LYS A 214 20.82 10.14 -9.43
N ASP A 215 21.22 9.74 -8.23
CA ASP A 215 22.47 10.12 -7.55
C ASP A 215 22.60 11.62 -7.21
N ARG A 216 21.49 12.37 -7.27
CA ARG A 216 21.41 13.79 -6.96
C ARG A 216 20.34 14.10 -5.92
N GLY A 217 20.63 15.02 -5.00
CA GLY A 217 19.66 15.62 -4.09
C GLY A 217 18.68 14.62 -3.45
N PRO A 218 17.35 14.85 -3.55
CA PRO A 218 16.31 14.00 -2.97
C PRO A 218 16.31 12.52 -3.41
N SER A 219 16.97 12.15 -4.52
CA SER A 219 16.98 10.75 -4.98
C SER A 219 17.65 9.78 -3.99
N ARG A 220 18.52 10.29 -3.11
CA ARG A 220 19.14 9.52 -2.02
C ARG A 220 18.13 9.10 -0.94
N LEU A 221 16.97 9.74 -0.90
CA LEU A 221 15.91 9.50 0.08
C LEU A 221 14.80 8.58 -0.43
N ARG A 222 14.88 8.06 -1.67
CA ARG A 222 13.85 7.20 -2.26
C ARG A 222 13.49 6.02 -1.38
N ASP A 223 14.49 5.19 -1.04
CA ASP A 223 14.28 4.00 -0.23
C ASP A 223 13.79 4.32 1.20
N PRO A 224 14.45 5.21 1.98
CA PRO A 224 13.99 5.50 3.33
C PRO A 224 12.59 6.16 3.34
N LEU A 225 12.24 7.01 2.38
CA LEU A 225 10.91 7.61 2.31
C LEU A 225 9.84 6.58 1.93
N LEU A 226 10.12 5.69 0.98
CA LEU A 226 9.17 4.64 0.59
C LEU A 226 8.94 3.65 1.73
N ILE A 227 10.00 3.25 2.43
CA ILE A 227 9.91 2.40 3.62
C ILE A 227 9.14 3.14 4.72
N ALA A 228 9.47 4.40 5.02
CA ALA A 228 8.77 5.19 6.03
C ALA A 228 7.27 5.29 5.72
N PHE A 229 6.91 5.58 4.46
CA PHE A 229 5.51 5.57 4.02
C PHE A 229 4.85 4.23 4.31
N CYS A 230 5.46 3.11 3.91
CA CYS A 230 4.88 1.78 4.09
C CYS A 230 4.72 1.44 5.58
N VAL A 231 5.74 1.71 6.39
CA VAL A 231 5.73 1.39 7.81
C VAL A 231 4.68 2.20 8.56
N THR A 232 4.60 3.51 8.35
CA THR A 232 3.68 4.35 9.13
C THR A 232 2.24 4.31 8.62
N THR A 233 2.05 4.20 7.30
CA THR A 233 0.70 4.21 6.72
C THR A 233 -0.01 2.89 6.95
N TYR A 234 0.66 1.75 6.69
CA TYR A 234 0.03 0.43 6.83
C TYR A 234 -0.02 -0.08 8.25
N ALA A 235 0.73 0.53 9.17
CA ALA A 235 0.55 0.34 10.60
C ALA A 235 -0.89 0.70 11.01
N VAL A 236 -1.43 1.80 10.46
CA VAL A 236 -2.76 2.31 10.81
C VAL A 236 -3.84 1.84 9.83
N ALA A 237 -3.61 2.04 8.53
CA ALA A 237 -4.58 1.73 7.48
C ALA A 237 -4.06 0.56 6.65
N THR A 238 -4.35 -0.66 7.07
CA THR A 238 -3.78 -1.85 6.44
C THR A 238 -4.37 -2.05 5.04
N VAL A 239 -3.68 -1.51 4.04
CA VAL A 239 -3.90 -1.75 2.61
C VAL A 239 -2.66 -2.48 2.09
N ASP A 240 -2.54 -3.71 2.55
CA ASP A 240 -1.38 -4.56 2.29
C ASP A 240 -1.13 -4.68 0.78
N GLY A 241 -2.21 -4.84 0.00
CA GLY A 241 -2.31 -4.81 -1.48
C GLY A 241 -1.27 -3.88 -2.13
N PHE A 242 -1.41 -2.63 -1.77
CA PHE A 242 -0.63 -1.53 -2.31
C PHE A 242 0.81 -1.56 -1.80
N GLY A 243 1.01 -1.81 -0.50
CA GLY A 243 2.32 -1.79 0.13
C GLY A 243 3.30 -2.82 -0.41
N SER A 244 2.84 -4.05 -0.64
CA SER A 244 3.69 -5.07 -1.26
C SER A 244 4.16 -4.70 -2.66
N LEU A 245 3.29 -4.08 -3.48
CA LEU A 245 3.65 -3.67 -4.82
C LEU A 245 4.69 -2.56 -4.78
N LEU A 246 4.52 -1.59 -3.88
CA LEU A 246 5.53 -0.56 -3.63
C LEU A 246 6.89 -1.17 -3.24
N ILE A 247 6.88 -2.17 -2.36
CA ILE A 247 8.10 -2.88 -1.96
C ILE A 247 8.73 -3.61 -3.14
N ALA A 248 7.96 -4.34 -3.95
CA ALA A 248 8.48 -5.04 -5.13
C ALA A 248 9.10 -4.07 -6.15
N MET A 249 8.45 -2.92 -6.39
CA MET A 249 8.96 -1.88 -7.27
C MET A 249 10.19 -1.15 -6.70
N GLY A 250 10.23 -0.90 -5.40
CA GLY A 250 11.38 -0.32 -4.70
C GLY A 250 12.58 -1.27 -4.74
N LEU A 251 12.34 -2.55 -4.48
CA LEU A 251 13.36 -3.61 -4.56
C LEU A 251 13.94 -3.75 -5.98
N ALA A 252 13.11 -3.58 -7.02
CA ALA A 252 13.56 -3.62 -8.42
C ALA A 252 14.59 -2.53 -8.77
N GLN A 253 14.70 -1.48 -7.96
CA GLN A 253 15.66 -0.39 -8.14
C GLN A 253 16.96 -0.61 -7.37
N CYS A 254 17.03 -1.60 -6.49
CA CYS A 254 18.23 -1.89 -5.71
C CYS A 254 19.35 -2.46 -6.59
N ALA A 255 20.54 -1.88 -6.49
CA ALA A 255 21.76 -2.45 -7.04
C ALA A 255 22.20 -3.71 -6.25
N ALA A 256 23.07 -4.53 -6.85
CA ALA A 256 23.53 -5.79 -6.25
C ALA A 256 24.22 -5.56 -4.89
N GLU A 257 24.91 -4.43 -4.73
CA GLU A 257 25.66 -4.07 -3.53
C GLU A 257 24.75 -3.61 -2.37
N GLN A 258 23.51 -3.20 -2.67
CA GLN A 258 22.57 -2.62 -1.70
C GLN A 258 21.83 -3.68 -0.86
N THR A 259 22.56 -4.67 -0.33
CA THR A 259 22.00 -5.79 0.44
C THR A 259 21.20 -5.32 1.67
N ARG A 260 21.66 -4.28 2.37
CA ARG A 260 20.95 -3.73 3.54
C ARG A 260 19.58 -3.16 3.17
N THR A 261 19.50 -2.45 2.05
CA THR A 261 18.24 -1.90 1.53
C THR A 261 17.27 -3.00 1.13
N ARG A 262 17.77 -4.05 0.45
CA ARG A 262 16.96 -5.24 0.11
C ARG A 262 16.39 -5.91 1.36
N VAL A 263 17.20 -6.06 2.40
CA VAL A 263 16.77 -6.58 3.71
C VAL A 263 15.71 -5.69 4.34
N ALA A 264 15.89 -4.37 4.32
CA ALA A 264 14.90 -3.44 4.85
C ALA A 264 13.55 -3.56 4.13
N TYR A 265 13.56 -3.70 2.80
CA TYR A 265 12.34 -3.96 2.02
C TYR A 265 11.66 -5.28 2.39
N LEU A 266 12.42 -6.38 2.53
CA LEU A 266 11.87 -7.68 2.94
C LEU A 266 11.33 -7.65 4.38
N ALA A 267 12.03 -6.97 5.29
CA ALA A 267 11.55 -6.77 6.65
C ALA A 267 10.27 -5.93 6.67
N THR A 268 10.19 -4.90 5.84
CA THR A 268 8.98 -4.07 5.68
C THR A 268 7.84 -4.91 5.10
N TYR A 269 8.10 -5.81 4.16
CA TYR A 269 7.08 -6.71 3.60
C TYR A 269 6.53 -7.64 4.69
N ALA A 270 7.41 -8.27 5.46
CA ALA A 270 7.01 -9.11 6.58
C ALA A 270 6.23 -8.33 7.64
N LEU A 271 6.61 -7.08 7.90
CA LEU A 271 5.91 -6.20 8.83
C LEU A 271 4.50 -5.83 8.34
N ILE A 272 4.31 -5.58 7.04
CA ILE A 272 2.98 -5.36 6.46
C ILE A 272 2.11 -6.61 6.61
N LEU A 273 2.67 -7.80 6.37
CA LEU A 273 1.95 -9.06 6.61
C LEU A 273 1.59 -9.21 8.09
N PHE A 274 2.48 -8.84 9.00
CA PHE A 274 2.19 -8.83 10.43
C PHE A 274 1.03 -7.88 10.76
N TYR A 275 1.03 -6.65 10.23
CA TYR A 275 -0.08 -5.70 10.44
C TYR A 275 -1.42 -6.21 9.92
N ARG A 276 -1.41 -7.03 8.87
CA ARG A 276 -2.61 -7.66 8.31
C ARG A 276 -3.16 -8.77 9.19
N GLU A 277 -2.30 -9.66 9.68
CA GLU A 277 -2.73 -10.84 10.43
C GLU A 277 -2.95 -10.54 11.92
N VAL A 278 -2.29 -9.50 12.44
CA VAL A 278 -2.33 -9.12 13.84
C VAL A 278 -2.94 -7.74 13.95
N ASP A 279 -4.15 -7.68 14.51
CA ASP A 279 -4.80 -6.44 14.92
C ASP A 279 -4.12 -5.85 16.15
N TRP A 280 -2.91 -5.34 15.93
CA TRP A 280 -1.99 -4.92 16.97
C TRP A 280 -2.45 -3.62 17.63
N ILE A 281 -3.08 -2.72 16.87
CA ILE A 281 -3.61 -1.45 17.40
C ILE A 281 -4.77 -1.74 18.35
N GLU A 282 -5.72 -2.57 17.94
CA GLU A 282 -6.89 -2.87 18.77
C GLU A 282 -6.47 -3.59 20.06
N ARG A 283 -5.48 -4.49 19.98
CA ARG A 283 -4.90 -5.13 21.18
C ARG A 283 -4.25 -4.13 22.12
N LEU A 284 -3.55 -3.12 21.61
CA LEU A 284 -2.96 -2.06 22.43
C LEU A 284 -4.02 -1.13 23.02
N ALA A 285 -5.02 -0.73 22.24
CA ALA A 285 -6.13 0.09 22.71
C ALA A 285 -6.86 -0.59 23.88
N ASN A 286 -7.17 -1.89 23.75
CA ASN A 286 -7.81 -2.67 24.82
C ASN A 286 -6.93 -2.87 26.06
N LEU A 287 -5.59 -2.80 25.93
CA LEU A 287 -4.70 -2.82 27.09
C LEU A 287 -4.75 -1.49 27.85
N VAL A 288 -4.77 -0.36 27.13
CA VAL A 288 -4.88 0.97 27.72
C VAL A 288 -6.24 1.18 28.40
N ASP A 289 -7.33 0.68 27.81
CA ASP A 289 -8.67 0.81 28.40
C ASP A 289 -8.86 -0.01 29.69
N ARG A 290 -7.97 -0.99 29.96
CA ARG A 290 -7.98 -1.81 31.17
C ARG A 290 -7.13 -1.26 32.32
N THR A 291 -6.31 -0.24 32.06
CA THR A 291 -5.41 0.40 33.04
C THR A 291 -5.98 1.73 33.52
#